data_AF-A0A8X6RBI1-F1
#
_entry.id   AF-A0A8X6RBI1-F1
#
_cell.length_a   1.000
_cell.length_b   1.000
_cell.length_c   1.000
_cell.angle_alpha   90.00
_cell.angle_beta   90.00
_cell.angle_gamma   90.00
#
_symmetry.space_group_name_H-M   'P 1'
#
loop_
_entity.id
_entity.type
_entity.pdbx_description
1 polymer ?
#
loop_
_entity_poly.entity_id
_entity_poly.type
_entity_poly.pdbx_seq_one_letter_code
_entity_poly.pdbx_strand_id
1 'polypeptide(L)'
;MGNLPIERLNISSPFTIAGLDLCGPFLVKYKNQRKGTLNKVYICVCICFSTKAIHLELLSDLTSDALIATLKRFTSRRGKCSKIYTDNATNFVGANSILKKFHKLINFPDENLAKYFVSENIDWKFIPPKSPHFEGLWEAGVKSVKHHLKRAIGNLHFTFEEFETIMI
;
A
#
# COMPACT_ATOMS: atom_id res chain seq x y z
N MET A 1 9.08 -25.91 7.04
CA MET A 1 9.07 -24.85 6.01
C MET A 1 7.69 -24.86 5.38
N GLY A 2 6.96 -23.74 5.35
CA GLY A 2 5.62 -23.71 4.75
C GLY A 2 5.68 -23.72 3.22
N ASN A 3 4.59 -24.10 2.56
CA ASN A 3 4.49 -24.03 1.09
C ASN A 3 4.32 -22.58 0.60
N LEU A 4 5.06 -22.20 -0.45
CA LEU A 4 4.90 -20.91 -1.11
C LEU A 4 3.57 -20.88 -1.90
N PRO A 5 2.90 -19.71 -1.99
CA PRO A 5 1.71 -19.56 -2.83
C PRO A 5 2.01 -19.88 -4.29
N ILE A 6 1.09 -20.56 -4.99
CA ILE A 6 1.28 -20.95 -6.39
C ILE A 6 1.47 -19.72 -7.30
N GLU A 7 0.88 -18.59 -6.89
CA GLU A 7 1.05 -17.29 -7.52
C GLU A 7 2.49 -16.79 -7.54
N ARG A 8 3.35 -17.28 -6.64
CA ARG A 8 4.79 -16.97 -6.60
C ARG A 8 5.63 -17.97 -7.41
N LEU A 9 5.05 -19.09 -7.83
CA LEU A 9 5.71 -20.14 -8.59
C LEU A 9 5.40 -20.05 -10.09
N ASN A 10 4.25 -19.48 -10.45
CA ASN A 10 3.88 -19.25 -11.83
C ASN A 10 4.57 -18.01 -12.41
N ILE A 11 5.22 -18.19 -13.56
CA ILE A 11 5.81 -17.10 -14.32
C ILE A 11 4.68 -16.17 -14.77
N SER A 12 4.79 -14.90 -14.40
CA SER A 12 3.88 -13.83 -14.80
C SER A 12 4.68 -12.55 -14.96
N SER A 13 4.15 -11.62 -15.76
CA SER A 13 4.73 -10.30 -15.88
C SER A 13 4.80 -9.61 -14.51
N PRO A 14 5.80 -8.74 -14.27
CA PRO A 14 5.88 -7.97 -13.04
C PRO A 14 4.54 -7.27 -12.74
N PHE A 15 4.13 -7.28 -11.48
CA PHE A 15 2.90 -6.69 -10.97
C PHE A 15 1.57 -7.24 -11.53
N THR A 16 1.57 -8.32 -12.31
CA THR A 16 0.31 -9.04 -12.64
C THR A 16 -0.42 -9.49 -11.38
N ILE A 17 0.33 -9.94 -10.38
CA ILE A 17 -0.14 -10.25 -9.03
C ILE A 17 0.63 -9.37 -8.05
N ALA A 18 -0.11 -8.52 -7.32
CA ALA A 18 0.46 -7.57 -6.39
C ALA A 18 -0.17 -7.71 -5.00
N GLY A 19 0.64 -7.49 -3.97
CA GLY A 19 0.21 -7.24 -2.61
C GLY A 19 0.17 -5.76 -2.33
N LEU A 20 -0.79 -5.30 -1.55
CA LEU A 20 -0.85 -3.94 -1.04
C LEU A 20 -0.70 -3.93 0.46
N ASP A 21 0.12 -3.02 0.96
CA ASP A 21 0.18 -2.64 2.36
C ASP A 21 0.16 -1.13 2.50
N LEU A 22 -0.21 -0.64 3.68
CA LEU A 22 -0.04 0.75 4.03
C LEU A 22 1.01 0.95 5.10
N CYS A 23 1.85 1.95 4.88
CA CYS A 23 2.81 2.44 5.84
C CYS A 23 2.50 3.89 6.21
N GLY A 24 2.60 4.23 7.50
CA GLY A 24 2.43 5.59 8.00
C GLY A 24 1.76 5.63 9.37
N PRO A 25 1.24 6.79 9.79
CA PRO A 25 1.23 8.06 9.05
C PRO A 25 2.63 8.70 8.94
N PHE A 26 2.86 9.44 7.86
CA PHE A 26 3.95 10.39 7.71
C PHE A 26 3.40 11.81 7.76
N LEU A 27 4.21 12.76 8.21
CA LEU A 27 3.79 14.15 8.39
C LEU A 27 4.36 15.03 7.27
N VAL A 28 3.48 15.68 6.53
CA VAL A 28 3.83 16.64 5.48
C VAL A 28 3.29 18.02 5.81
N LYS A 29 3.98 19.07 5.35
CA LYS A 29 3.53 20.46 5.48
C LYS A 29 2.72 20.86 4.25
N TYR A 30 1.85 21.86 4.39
CA TYR A 30 1.25 22.51 3.22
C TYR A 30 2.30 23.32 2.44
N LYS A 31 2.06 23.52 1.15
CA LYS A 31 2.92 24.37 0.32
C LYS A 31 3.03 25.78 0.93
N ASN A 32 4.25 26.31 1.01
CA ASN A 32 4.58 27.61 1.60
C ASN A 32 4.30 27.74 3.12
N GLN A 33 4.01 26.65 3.83
CA GLN A 33 3.82 26.67 5.27
C GLN A 33 5.17 26.80 6.00
N ARG A 34 5.35 27.89 6.75
CA ARG A 34 6.50 28.08 7.66
C ARG A 34 6.27 27.48 9.05
N LYS A 35 5.07 27.63 9.60
CA LYS A 35 4.61 27.05 10.89
C LYS A 35 3.13 26.68 10.76
N GLY A 36 2.71 25.62 11.47
CA GLY A 36 1.29 25.20 11.50
C GLY A 36 1.14 23.69 11.64
N THR A 37 -0.11 23.23 11.56
CA THR A 37 -0.47 21.81 11.64
C THR A 37 0.08 21.04 10.43
N LEU A 38 0.61 19.86 10.68
CA LEU A 38 1.09 18.94 9.65
C LEU A 38 -0.03 17.99 9.24
N ASN A 39 -0.07 17.64 7.96
CA ASN A 39 -1.02 16.69 7.42
C ASN A 39 -0.46 15.28 7.49
N LYS A 40 -1.34 14.33 7.80
CA LYS A 40 -0.98 12.92 7.77
C LYS A 40 -1.18 12.38 6.36
N VAL A 41 -0.12 11.83 5.79
CA VAL A 41 -0.15 11.08 4.54
C VAL A 41 0.29 9.64 4.80
N TYR A 42 -0.01 8.77 3.85
CA TYR A 42 0.27 7.34 3.93
C TYR A 42 0.98 6.89 2.67
N ILE A 43 1.73 5.81 2.78
CA ILE A 43 2.40 5.20 1.65
C ILE A 43 1.72 3.88 1.38
N CYS A 44 1.22 3.70 0.15
CA CYS A 44 0.84 2.39 -0.35
C CYS A 44 2.08 1.68 -0.90
N VAL A 45 2.42 0.57 -0.24
CA VAL A 45 3.51 -0.32 -0.61
C VAL A 45 2.93 -1.42 -1.48
N CYS A 46 3.17 -1.33 -2.79
CA CYS A 46 2.74 -2.31 -3.77
C CYS A 46 3.87 -3.31 -4.01
N ILE A 47 3.69 -4.57 -3.64
CA ILE A 47 4.71 -5.60 -3.72
C ILE A 47 4.35 -6.60 -4.82
N CYS A 48 5.23 -6.77 -5.81
CA CYS A 48 5.05 -7.78 -6.85
C CYS A 48 5.33 -9.19 -6.29
N PHE A 49 4.43 -10.15 -6.51
CA PHE A 49 4.61 -11.52 -6.00
C PHE A 49 5.62 -12.34 -6.78
N SER A 50 5.72 -12.12 -8.10
CA SER A 50 6.65 -12.86 -8.95
C SER A 50 8.10 -12.42 -8.74
N THR A 51 8.34 -11.12 -8.60
CA THR A 51 9.70 -10.55 -8.54
C THR A 51 10.13 -10.03 -7.15
N LYS A 52 9.19 -9.85 -6.22
CA LYS A 52 9.37 -9.10 -4.96
C LYS A 52 9.72 -7.62 -5.14
N ALA A 53 9.60 -7.08 -6.35
CA ALA A 53 9.79 -5.66 -6.60
C ALA A 53 8.76 -4.84 -5.81
N ILE A 54 9.20 -3.69 -5.28
CA ILE A 54 8.36 -2.77 -4.52
C ILE A 54 8.12 -1.53 -5.38
N HIS A 55 6.87 -1.14 -5.48
CA HIS A 55 6.44 0.14 -6.02
C HIS A 55 5.74 0.92 -4.91
N LEU A 56 6.01 2.22 -4.82
CA LEU A 56 5.46 3.06 -3.78
C LEU A 56 4.55 4.12 -4.39
N GLU A 57 3.42 4.35 -3.74
CA GLU A 57 2.49 5.43 -4.10
C GLU A 57 2.08 6.19 -2.83
N LEU A 58 1.97 7.52 -2.95
CA LEU A 58 1.53 8.36 -1.85
C LEU A 58 -0.01 8.40 -1.79
N LEU A 59 -0.57 8.27 -0.58
CA LEU A 59 -1.98 8.47 -0.28
C LEU A 59 -2.15 9.73 0.57
N SER A 60 -3.05 10.60 0.15
CA SER A 60 -3.45 11.80 0.88
C SER A 60 -4.23 11.47 2.16
N ASP A 61 -5.06 10.44 2.13
CA ASP A 61 -5.87 9.99 3.26
C ASP A 61 -6.25 8.51 3.13
N LEU A 62 -7.12 8.03 4.02
CA LEU A 62 -7.63 6.66 4.05
C LEU A 62 -9.09 6.58 3.58
N THR A 63 -9.38 7.19 2.45
CA THR A 63 -10.69 7.12 1.76
C THR A 63 -10.61 6.23 0.51
N SER A 64 -11.77 5.77 0.04
CA SER A 64 -11.86 4.99 -1.21
C SER A 64 -11.36 5.79 -2.41
N ASP A 65 -11.69 7.07 -2.49
CA ASP A 65 -11.28 7.91 -3.63
C ASP A 65 -9.76 8.07 -3.69
N ALA A 66 -9.10 8.29 -2.54
CA ALA A 66 -7.64 8.35 -2.48
C ALA A 66 -6.99 7.01 -2.82
N LEU A 67 -7.58 5.89 -2.37
CA LEU A 67 -7.08 4.56 -2.72
C LEU A 67 -7.26 4.27 -4.22
N ILE A 68 -8.42 4.57 -4.80
CA ILE A 68 -8.67 4.40 -6.24
C ILE A 68 -7.69 5.25 -7.06
N ALA A 69 -7.48 6.51 -6.69
CA ALA A 69 -6.53 7.38 -7.37
C ALA A 69 -5.10 6.82 -7.30
N THR A 70 -4.72 6.25 -6.15
CA THR A 70 -3.43 5.56 -5.96
C THR A 70 -3.32 4.33 -6.84
N LEU A 71 -4.35 3.48 -6.88
CA LEU A 71 -4.36 2.27 -7.70
C LEU A 71 -4.26 2.62 -9.18
N LYS A 72 -4.93 3.68 -9.64
CA LYS A 72 -4.81 4.18 -11.02
C LYS A 72 -3.40 4.66 -11.35
N ARG A 73 -2.73 5.38 -10.45
CA ARG A 73 -1.31 5.78 -10.66
C ARG A 73 -0.40 4.57 -10.75
N PHE A 74 -0.57 3.63 -9.83
CA PHE A 74 0.19 2.38 -9.81
C PHE A 74 0.01 1.57 -11.10
N THR A 75 -1.24 1.29 -11.51
CA THR A 75 -1.50 0.47 -12.70
C THR A 75 -1.14 1.21 -14.00
N SER A 76 -1.25 2.54 -14.03
CA SER A 76 -0.74 3.35 -15.14
C SER A 76 0.77 3.21 -15.31
N ARG A 77 1.53 3.18 -14.21
CA ARG A 77 3.01 3.06 -14.23
C ARG A 77 3.52 1.63 -14.41
N ARG A 78 2.84 0.64 -13.82
CA ARG A 78 3.31 -0.76 -13.74
C ARG A 78 2.53 -1.73 -14.62
N GLY A 79 1.48 -1.26 -15.27
CA GLY A 79 0.54 -2.11 -16.00
C GLY A 79 -0.58 -2.62 -15.10
N LYS A 80 -1.62 -3.14 -15.75
CA LYS A 80 -2.82 -3.62 -15.09
C LYS A 80 -2.57 -4.90 -14.30
N CYS A 81 -2.98 -4.91 -13.03
CA CYS A 81 -2.98 -6.13 -12.21
C CYS A 81 -4.16 -7.02 -12.60
N SER A 82 -3.95 -8.35 -12.62
CA SER A 82 -5.06 -9.29 -12.64
C SER A 82 -5.57 -9.58 -11.23
N LYS A 83 -4.68 -9.55 -10.23
CA LYS A 83 -4.99 -9.90 -8.85
C LYS A 83 -4.30 -8.95 -7.89
N ILE A 84 -5.05 -8.54 -6.87
CA ILE A 84 -4.53 -7.71 -5.77
C ILE A 84 -4.83 -8.39 -4.44
N TYR A 85 -3.82 -8.52 -3.59
CA TYR A 85 -3.95 -9.07 -2.25
C TYR A 85 -3.78 -7.99 -1.19
N THR A 86 -4.64 -8.00 -0.18
CA THR A 86 -4.57 -7.11 0.99
C THR A 86 -4.64 -7.91 2.28
N ASP A 87 -3.99 -7.41 3.34
CA ASP A 87 -4.01 -8.09 4.65
C ASP A 87 -5.38 -8.03 5.35
N ASN A 88 -5.73 -9.13 6.03
CA ASN A 88 -6.99 -9.26 6.75
C ASN A 88 -6.87 -8.65 8.15
N ALA A 89 -7.63 -7.58 8.35
CA ALA A 89 -7.66 -6.78 9.57
C ALA A 89 -7.97 -7.51 10.87
N THR A 90 -8.72 -8.62 10.79
CA THR A 90 -9.33 -9.26 11.97
C THR A 90 -8.29 -9.84 12.92
N ASN A 91 -7.06 -10.03 12.45
CA ASN A 91 -5.93 -10.51 13.26
C ASN A 91 -5.18 -9.40 14.00
N PHE A 92 -5.50 -8.13 13.77
CA PHE A 92 -4.76 -7.01 14.37
C PHE A 92 -5.34 -6.54 15.71
N VAL A 93 -5.07 -7.31 16.76
CA VAL A 93 -5.34 -6.90 18.15
C VAL A 93 -4.48 -5.67 18.54
N GLY A 94 -3.30 -5.50 17.93
CA GLY A 94 -2.34 -4.42 18.21
C GLY A 94 -2.14 -3.36 17.12
N ALA A 95 -2.88 -3.39 15.99
CA ALA A 95 -2.69 -2.36 14.96
C ALA A 95 -3.12 -0.98 15.44
N ASN A 96 -2.33 0.03 15.05
CA ASN A 96 -2.66 1.44 15.18
C ASN A 96 -4.10 1.69 14.67
N SER A 97 -4.87 2.54 15.37
CA SER A 97 -6.28 2.86 15.05
C SER A 97 -6.48 3.32 13.60
N ILE A 98 -5.41 3.83 12.99
CA ILE A 98 -5.35 4.30 11.61
C ILE A 98 -5.24 3.13 10.60
N LEU A 99 -4.41 2.13 10.87
CA LEU A 99 -4.35 0.92 10.03
C LEU A 99 -5.70 0.19 10.07
N LYS A 100 -6.38 0.19 11.23
CA LYS A 100 -7.76 -0.32 11.36
C LYS A 100 -8.74 0.40 10.43
N LYS A 101 -8.54 1.70 10.10
CA LYS A 101 -9.40 2.42 9.14
C LYS A 101 -9.21 1.91 7.71
N PHE A 102 -7.96 1.78 7.26
CA PHE A 102 -7.66 1.21 5.95
C PHE A 102 -8.24 -0.20 5.84
N HIS A 103 -7.93 -1.03 6.82
CA HIS A 103 -8.47 -2.36 6.92
C HIS A 103 -10.01 -2.42 6.95
N LYS A 104 -10.69 -1.47 7.59
CA LYS A 104 -12.15 -1.38 7.54
C LYS A 104 -12.63 -1.01 6.14
N LEU A 105 -11.98 -0.05 5.49
CA LEU A 105 -12.26 0.33 4.11
C LEU A 105 -12.11 -0.86 3.14
N ILE A 106 -11.10 -1.68 3.40
CA ILE A 106 -10.80 -2.88 2.61
C ILE A 106 -11.80 -4.00 2.95
N ASN A 107 -12.02 -4.33 4.22
CA ASN A 107 -12.95 -5.39 4.64
C ASN A 107 -14.42 -5.09 4.32
N PHE A 108 -14.79 -3.81 4.34
CA PHE A 108 -16.14 -3.31 4.07
C PHE A 108 -16.04 -2.20 3.03
N PRO A 109 -15.72 -2.56 1.77
CA PRO A 109 -15.57 -1.58 0.69
C PRO A 109 -16.90 -0.87 0.49
N ASP A 110 -16.83 0.44 0.30
CA ASP A 110 -17.97 1.16 -0.22
C ASP A 110 -18.23 0.80 -1.69
N GLU A 111 -19.35 1.29 -2.20
CA GLU A 111 -19.79 1.02 -3.56
C GLU A 111 -18.76 1.50 -4.60
N ASN A 112 -18.03 2.59 -4.33
CA ASN A 112 -17.06 3.16 -5.25
C ASN A 112 -15.85 2.23 -5.41
N LEU A 113 -15.28 1.77 -4.30
CA LEU A 113 -14.11 0.88 -4.32
C LEU A 113 -14.47 -0.48 -4.92
N ALA A 114 -15.64 -1.03 -4.57
CA ALA A 114 -16.12 -2.28 -5.14
C ALA A 114 -16.33 -2.18 -6.66
N LYS A 115 -17.00 -1.11 -7.14
CA LYS A 115 -17.20 -0.85 -8.57
C LYS A 115 -15.88 -0.70 -9.30
N TYR A 116 -14.88 -0.04 -8.71
CA TYR A 116 -13.57 0.13 -9.33
C TYR A 116 -12.92 -1.22 -9.64
N PHE A 117 -12.80 -2.12 -8.65
CA PHE A 117 -12.19 -3.44 -8.86
C PHE A 117 -12.93 -4.26 -9.93
N VAL A 118 -14.26 -4.22 -9.93
CA VAL A 118 -15.08 -4.91 -10.95
C VAL A 118 -14.87 -4.30 -12.34
N SER A 119 -14.94 -2.97 -12.46
CA SER A 119 -14.76 -2.27 -13.74
C SER A 119 -13.37 -2.49 -14.34
N GLU A 120 -12.36 -2.61 -13.47
CA GLU A 120 -11.01 -2.93 -13.87
C GLU A 120 -10.75 -4.44 -13.97
N ASN A 121 -11.74 -5.31 -13.77
CA ASN A 121 -11.54 -6.76 -13.82
C ASN A 121 -10.34 -7.24 -12.97
N ILE A 122 -10.18 -6.63 -11.78
CA ILE A 122 -9.14 -6.96 -10.81
C ILE A 122 -9.75 -7.90 -9.77
N ASP A 123 -9.22 -9.12 -9.69
CA ASP A 123 -9.59 -10.08 -8.63
C ASP A 123 -8.90 -9.68 -7.31
N TRP A 124 -9.67 -9.00 -6.46
CA TRP A 124 -9.20 -8.53 -5.17
C TRP A 124 -9.48 -9.55 -4.07
N LYS A 125 -8.44 -9.90 -3.31
CA LYS A 125 -8.46 -10.96 -2.30
C LYS A 125 -7.85 -10.54 -0.99
N PHE A 126 -8.42 -11.05 0.08
CA PHE A 126 -7.77 -11.09 1.37
C PHE A 126 -6.79 -12.25 1.42
N ILE A 127 -5.62 -12.02 2.01
CA ILE A 127 -4.73 -13.12 2.34
C ILE A 127 -5.38 -14.00 3.41
N PRO A 128 -5.17 -15.34 3.35
CA PRO A 128 -5.65 -16.23 4.38
C PRO A 128 -5.09 -15.81 5.75
N PRO A 129 -5.88 -15.90 6.84
CA PRO A 129 -5.39 -15.58 8.17
C PRO A 129 -4.20 -16.47 8.54
N LYS A 130 -3.16 -15.89 9.16
CA LYS A 130 -1.92 -16.57 9.58
C LYS A 130 -1.21 -17.21 8.39
N SER A 131 -0.81 -16.39 7.42
CA SER A 131 -0.05 -16.87 6.27
C SER A 131 1.38 -16.33 6.30
N PRO A 132 2.33 -17.05 6.93
CA PRO A 132 3.68 -16.54 7.23
C PRO A 132 4.45 -16.08 5.99
N HIS A 133 4.15 -16.66 4.83
CA HIS A 133 4.80 -16.31 3.56
C HIS A 133 4.41 -14.96 3.02
N PHE A 134 3.16 -14.58 3.21
CA PHE A 134 2.69 -13.26 2.81
C PHE A 134 3.07 -12.25 3.89
N GLU A 135 2.79 -12.55 5.16
CA GLU A 135 3.14 -11.67 6.28
C GLU A 135 4.64 -11.32 6.28
N GLY A 136 5.54 -12.28 6.06
CA GLY A 136 6.98 -12.03 6.02
C GLY A 136 7.44 -11.18 4.83
N LEU A 137 6.84 -11.32 3.65
CA LEU A 137 7.19 -10.52 2.48
C LEU A 137 6.75 -9.06 2.66
N TRP A 138 5.56 -8.85 3.21
CA TRP A 138 5.04 -7.52 3.52
C TRP A 138 5.81 -6.85 4.64
N GLU A 139 6.04 -7.56 5.74
CA GLU A 139 6.79 -7.03 6.88
C GLU A 139 8.19 -6.59 6.43
N ALA A 140 8.87 -7.40 5.63
CA ALA A 140 10.18 -7.05 5.07
C ALA A 140 10.10 -5.81 4.17
N GLY A 141 9.08 -5.71 3.31
CA GLY A 141 8.88 -4.56 2.43
C GLY A 141 8.63 -3.26 3.20
N VAL A 142 7.65 -3.26 4.10
CA VAL A 142 7.32 -2.10 4.93
C VAL A 142 8.49 -1.69 5.83
N LYS A 143 9.19 -2.66 6.43
CA LYS A 143 10.38 -2.40 7.25
C LYS A 143 11.48 -1.75 6.43
N SER A 144 11.71 -2.23 5.20
CA SER A 144 12.67 -1.64 4.26
C SER A 144 12.30 -0.20 3.94
N VAL A 145 11.04 0.08 3.57
CA VAL A 145 10.56 1.43 3.25
C VAL A 145 10.78 2.39 4.43
N LYS A 146 10.34 2.00 5.64
CA LYS A 146 10.54 2.81 6.86
C LYS A 146 12.01 3.08 7.15
N HIS A 147 12.86 2.07 6.99
CA HIS A 147 14.29 2.17 7.25
C HIS A 147 14.97 3.18 6.31
N HIS A 148 14.74 3.06 5.00
CA HIS A 148 15.36 3.92 4.00
C HIS A 148 14.82 5.35 4.07
N LEU A 149 13.50 5.53 4.22
CA LEU A 149 12.92 6.87 4.36
C LEU A 149 13.49 7.61 5.56
N LYS A 150 13.54 6.97 6.74
CA LYS A 150 14.09 7.60 7.94
C LYS A 150 15.54 8.08 7.74
N ARG A 151 16.34 7.37 6.95
CA ARG A 151 17.73 7.73 6.66
C ARG A 151 17.85 8.81 5.59
N ALA A 152 17.03 8.74 4.55
CA ALA A 152 17.06 9.71 3.45
C ALA A 152 16.57 11.09 3.89
N ILE A 153 15.51 11.13 4.71
CA ILE A 153 14.76 12.36 4.97
C ILE A 153 14.88 12.85 6.43
N GLY A 154 15.29 11.98 7.35
CA GLY A 154 15.42 12.31 8.77
C GLY A 154 14.12 12.82 9.39
N ASN A 155 14.20 13.99 10.03
CA ASN A 155 13.08 14.67 10.70
C ASN A 155 12.56 15.88 9.89
N LEU A 156 12.91 15.98 8.61
CA LEU A 156 12.47 17.08 7.76
C LEU A 156 10.99 16.89 7.38
N HIS A 157 10.27 18.01 7.30
CA HIS A 157 8.89 18.04 6.84
C HIS A 157 8.84 18.56 5.40
N PHE A 158 8.39 17.70 4.49
CA PHE A 158 8.27 17.96 3.06
C PHE A 158 6.84 18.38 2.73
N THR A 159 6.65 19.09 1.62
CA THR A 159 5.31 19.23 1.02
C THR A 159 4.86 17.88 0.46
N PHE A 160 3.59 17.79 0.07
CA PHE A 160 3.05 16.60 -0.57
C PHE A 160 3.87 16.24 -1.83
N GLU A 161 4.14 17.21 -2.69
CA GLU A 161 4.85 17.02 -3.97
C GLU A 161 6.33 16.69 -3.75
N GLU A 162 6.99 17.33 -2.78
CA GLU A 162 8.36 17.01 -2.39
C GLU A 162 8.45 15.56 -1.88
N PHE A 163 7.50 15.15 -1.04
CA PHE A 163 7.46 13.79 -0.50
C PHE A 163 7.12 12.76 -1.58
N GLU A 164 6.20 13.05 -2.50
CA GLU A 164 5.91 12.21 -3.66
C GLU A 164 7.15 12.03 -4.56
N THR A 165 7.94 13.09 -4.75
CA THR A 165 9.18 13.02 -5.54
C THR A 165 10.23 12.08 -4.92
N ILE A 166 10.32 12.02 -3.59
CA ILE A 166 11.26 11.11 -2.88
C ILE A 166 10.88 9.64 -3.08
N MET A 167 9.62 9.36 -3.41
CA MET A 167 9.04 8.02 -3.46
C MET A 167 9.09 7.36 -4.84
N ILE A 168 9.42 8.14 -5.88
CA ILE A 168 9.49 7.73 -7.29
C ILE A 168 10.91 7.30 -7.65
#